data_AF-D9W9M4-F1
#
_entry.id   AF-D9W9M4-F1
#
_cell.length_a   1.000
_cell.length_b   1.000
_cell.length_c   1.000
_cell.angle_alpha   90.00
_cell.angle_beta   90.00
_cell.angle_gamma   90.00
#
_symmetry.space_group_name_H-M   'P 1'
#
loop_
_entity.id
_entity.type
_entity.pdbx_description
1 polymer ?
#
loop_
_entity_poly.entity_id
_entity_poly.type
_entity_poly.pdbx_seq_one_letter_code
_entity_poly.pdbx_strand_id
1 'polypeptide(L)'
;MTVLPDGLSLADEFPDVTRDEWHRLVEGVLRKTGASDATGVHAEEALATEVEDGITVRPLYTSEDAPQDPGHPGYPGFAPYLRGARAAGSAVSGWDVRQRHAHPDAGTTNRAVLADLENGAGSVWLAVGEGGVAVDALPEALAGVYLDLAPVVLDAGPDFEAAGRALLRLYADRQVPPHAALGNLGADPLGLVARTGRDADLPAHLAAAADLAVTCYRDHRGVRALTVDALPYHEAGGGVAQELGCSLAAGVAYLRALTGAGMTVEAACAELEFRYAATADQFTTTAKLRAARRLWARVAEACGASTGSAETAQRQHAVTSPVMMTRRDPWVNMLRTTVASLAAGVGGADAVTVLPFDSAIGLPDDFARRIARPALHDPAGGVGAGPGERPGRWLLVRRIADRGDLPRRVGLVPGDRAGRGTGRRPRLRAGARPAGRHLGAPLARPRQPQGADHRRERVPQPGRAAGPARGRARAVRRRAAAGAPRRGVRGAPRPLRRAAGRPGRPAPGVPGRAGTPRPCTPPAP
;
A
#
# COMPACT_ATOMS: atom_id res chain seq x y z
N MET A 1 21.63 -19.10 13.22
CA MET A 1 22.67 -18.11 12.87
C MET A 1 23.93 -18.89 12.54
N THR A 2 24.26 -19.02 11.26
CA THR A 2 25.60 -19.44 10.83
C THR A 2 26.51 -18.25 11.09
N VAL A 3 27.29 -18.30 12.16
CA VAL A 3 28.37 -17.35 12.39
C VAL A 3 29.33 -17.53 11.22
N LEU A 4 29.56 -16.47 10.45
CA LEU A 4 30.62 -16.49 9.43
C LEU A 4 31.93 -16.91 10.13
N PRO A 5 32.74 -17.80 9.56
CA PRO A 5 34.02 -18.17 10.16
C PRO A 5 34.83 -16.90 10.46
N ASP A 6 35.36 -16.79 11.66
CA ASP A 6 36.32 -15.73 12.00
C ASP A 6 37.49 -15.79 11.00
N GLY A 7 37.76 -14.66 10.32
CA GLY A 7 38.89 -14.53 9.38
C GLY A 7 38.57 -14.70 7.89
N LEU A 8 37.30 -14.65 7.47
CA LEU A 8 36.95 -14.61 6.04
C LEU A 8 37.22 -13.22 5.45
N SER A 9 38.41 -13.04 4.86
CA SER A 9 38.70 -11.87 4.02
C SER A 9 38.02 -12.07 2.66
N LEU A 10 37.25 -11.08 2.22
CA LEU A 10 36.53 -11.13 0.94
C LEU A 10 36.97 -9.98 0.04
N ALA A 11 36.61 -8.76 0.43
CA ALA A 11 36.97 -7.57 -0.33
C ALA A 11 38.47 -7.23 -0.16
N ASP A 12 39.04 -7.46 1.03
CA ASP A 12 40.44 -7.09 1.32
C ASP A 12 41.47 -7.96 0.57
N GLU A 13 41.04 -9.04 -0.10
CA GLU A 13 41.89 -9.82 -1.02
C GLU A 13 42.13 -9.08 -2.35
N PHE A 14 41.39 -8.01 -2.62
CA PHE A 14 41.50 -7.19 -3.83
C PHE A 14 41.98 -5.77 -3.47
N PRO A 15 42.64 -5.06 -4.40
CA PRO A 15 42.93 -3.64 -4.21
C PRO A 15 41.64 -2.84 -3.99
N ASP A 16 41.71 -1.84 -3.11
CA ASP A 16 40.61 -0.90 -2.89
C ASP A 16 40.21 -0.23 -4.19
N VAL A 17 38.92 -0.30 -4.52
CA VAL A 17 38.36 0.31 -5.73
C VAL A 17 37.86 1.72 -5.42
N THR A 18 38.36 2.70 -6.17
CA THR A 18 37.96 4.10 -5.99
C THR A 18 36.72 4.49 -6.80
N ARG A 19 36.06 5.58 -6.42
CA ARG A 19 34.91 6.12 -7.18
C ARG A 19 35.32 6.55 -8.60
N ASP A 20 36.53 7.06 -8.78
CA ASP A 20 37.09 7.45 -10.08
C ASP A 20 37.34 6.24 -11.00
N GLU A 21 37.75 5.10 -10.43
CA GLU A 21 37.84 3.83 -11.15
C GLU A 21 36.48 3.37 -11.66
N TRP A 22 35.46 3.50 -10.82
CA TRP A 22 34.10 3.21 -11.23
C TRP A 22 33.60 4.18 -12.31
N HIS A 23 33.89 5.48 -12.21
CA HIS A 23 33.56 6.46 -13.25
C HIS A 23 34.18 6.09 -14.60
N ARG A 24 35.45 5.67 -14.64
CA ARG A 24 36.10 5.21 -15.88
C ARG A 24 35.37 4.02 -16.53
N LEU A 25 34.82 3.10 -15.73
CA LEU A 25 34.00 2.00 -16.24
C LEU A 25 32.67 2.50 -16.82
N VAL A 26 32.00 3.43 -16.12
CA VAL A 26 30.75 4.07 -16.58
C VAL A 26 30.96 4.80 -17.90
N GLU A 27 32.01 5.63 -18.00
CA GLU A 27 32.41 6.34 -19.22
C GLU A 27 32.63 5.37 -20.38
N GLY A 28 33.35 4.27 -20.13
CA GLY A 28 33.60 3.25 -21.13
C GLY A 28 32.31 2.62 -21.67
N VAL A 29 31.29 2.43 -20.82
CA VAL A 29 29.97 1.93 -21.24
C VAL A 29 29.20 2.99 -22.02
N LEU A 30 29.11 4.22 -21.51
CA LEU A 30 28.37 5.32 -22.14
C LEU A 30 28.90 5.65 -23.55
N ARG A 31 30.23 5.63 -23.72
CA ARG A 31 30.88 5.84 -25.02
C ARG A 31 30.59 4.70 -26.00
N LYS A 32 30.64 3.44 -25.53
CA LYS A 32 30.36 2.27 -26.37
C LYS A 32 28.90 2.21 -26.83
N THR A 33 27.96 2.67 -26.01
CA THR A 33 26.54 2.74 -26.37
C THR A 33 26.19 3.99 -27.18
N GLY A 34 27.11 4.95 -27.29
CA GLY A 34 26.87 6.25 -27.95
C GLY A 34 25.88 7.13 -27.18
N ALA A 35 25.64 6.85 -25.90
CA ALA A 35 24.64 7.56 -25.10
C ALA A 35 25.15 8.91 -24.59
N SER A 36 26.44 9.02 -24.28
CA SER A 36 27.09 10.26 -23.80
C SER A 36 28.61 10.14 -23.85
N ASP A 37 29.31 11.25 -24.08
CA ASP A 37 30.76 11.38 -23.93
C ASP A 37 31.16 12.06 -22.61
N ALA A 38 30.21 12.23 -21.68
CA ALA A 38 30.47 12.81 -20.37
C ALA A 38 31.48 11.97 -19.56
N THR A 39 32.25 12.66 -18.70
CA THR A 39 33.32 12.07 -17.88
C THR A 39 33.13 12.37 -16.40
N GLY A 40 33.71 11.51 -15.54
CA GLY A 40 33.69 11.64 -14.09
C GLY A 40 32.27 11.75 -13.53
N VAL A 41 32.06 12.77 -12.70
CA VAL A 41 30.75 13.06 -12.08
C VAL A 41 29.65 13.26 -13.12
N HIS A 42 29.93 13.89 -14.25
CA HIS A 42 28.92 14.10 -15.30
C HIS A 42 28.50 12.80 -16.00
N ALA A 43 29.38 11.80 -16.04
CA ALA A 43 29.03 10.46 -16.51
C ALA A 43 28.06 9.76 -15.54
N GLU A 44 28.27 9.94 -14.23
CA GLU A 44 27.35 9.45 -13.19
C GLU A 44 26.00 10.19 -13.24
N GLU A 45 26.00 11.51 -13.42
CA GLU A 45 24.79 12.34 -13.56
C GLU A 45 23.96 11.95 -14.79
N ALA A 46 24.62 11.59 -15.90
CA ALA A 46 23.93 11.12 -17.10
C ALA A 46 23.15 9.81 -16.89
N LEU A 47 23.51 9.01 -15.88
CA LEU A 47 22.79 7.81 -15.47
C LEU A 47 21.75 8.05 -14.36
N ALA A 48 21.70 9.26 -13.82
CA ALA A 48 20.76 9.58 -12.77
C ALA A 48 19.32 9.62 -13.33
N THR A 49 18.37 9.15 -12.54
CA THR A 49 16.96 9.12 -12.91
C THR A 49 16.21 10.15 -12.09
N GLU A 50 15.52 11.08 -12.74
CA GLU A 50 14.56 11.93 -12.04
C GLU A 50 13.28 11.15 -11.76
N VAL A 51 12.94 11.04 -10.48
CA VAL A 51 11.63 10.57 -10.03
C VAL A 51 10.73 11.77 -9.71
N GLU A 52 9.50 11.47 -9.32
CA GLU A 52 8.50 12.48 -9.00
C GLU A 52 8.98 13.54 -7.99
N ASP A 53 8.34 14.71 -8.01
CA ASP A 53 8.72 15.88 -7.21
C ASP A 53 10.14 16.41 -7.47
N GLY A 54 10.74 16.10 -8.63
CA GLY A 54 12.07 16.55 -9.01
C GLY A 54 13.16 16.02 -8.08
N ILE A 55 13.00 14.78 -7.63
CA ILE A 55 13.98 14.06 -6.82
C ILE A 55 14.88 13.26 -7.77
N THR A 56 16.16 13.56 -7.79
CA THR A 56 17.13 12.83 -8.61
C THR A 56 17.63 11.59 -7.86
N VAL A 57 17.47 10.39 -8.42
CA VAL A 57 18.04 9.15 -7.88
C VAL A 57 19.35 8.86 -8.62
N ARG A 58 20.46 8.78 -7.87
CA ARG A 58 21.76 8.45 -8.45
C ARG A 58 21.89 6.94 -8.72
N PRO A 59 22.68 6.55 -9.72
CA PRO A 59 22.90 5.14 -10.04
C PRO A 59 23.66 4.39 -8.93
N LEU A 60 24.45 5.09 -8.12
CA LEU A 60 25.24 4.51 -7.02
C LEU A 60 25.12 5.36 -5.75
N TYR A 61 24.99 4.66 -4.63
CA TYR A 61 25.05 5.24 -3.29
C TYR A 61 26.02 4.44 -2.43
N THR A 62 26.93 5.14 -1.77
CA THR A 62 28.01 4.59 -0.93
C THR A 62 27.89 5.09 0.52
N SER A 63 28.77 4.63 1.40
CA SER A 63 28.88 5.14 2.78
C SER A 63 29.14 6.65 2.85
N GLU A 64 29.85 7.22 1.87
CA GLU A 64 30.13 8.65 1.78
C GLU A 64 28.87 9.50 1.64
N ASP A 65 27.82 8.89 1.08
CA ASP A 65 26.55 9.55 0.86
C ASP A 65 25.67 9.54 2.12
N ALA A 66 26.04 8.76 3.15
CA ALA A 66 25.35 8.80 4.43
C ALA A 66 25.49 10.21 5.05
N PRO A 67 24.45 10.71 5.73
CA PRO A 67 24.57 11.99 6.41
C PRO A 67 25.72 11.97 7.44
N GLN A 68 26.51 13.05 7.50
CA GLN A 68 27.62 13.20 8.46
C GLN A 68 27.12 13.21 9.92
N ASP A 69 25.91 13.74 10.15
CA ASP A 69 25.14 13.57 11.39
C ASP A 69 23.77 12.98 11.01
N PRO A 70 23.61 11.65 11.03
CA PRO A 70 22.34 11.03 10.68
C PRO A 70 21.22 11.35 11.68
N GLY A 71 21.56 11.71 12.93
CA GLY A 71 20.82 11.26 14.09
C GLY A 71 20.73 9.73 14.09
N HIS A 72 20.85 9.05 15.24
CA HIS A 72 20.68 7.60 15.23
C HIS A 72 19.36 7.25 14.51
N PRO A 73 19.32 6.28 13.57
CA PRO A 73 18.11 5.93 12.81
C PRO A 73 16.93 5.43 13.66
N GLY A 74 17.07 5.54 14.98
CA GLY A 74 16.19 5.01 15.99
C GLY A 74 16.21 3.49 16.04
N TYR A 75 15.54 2.97 17.05
CA TYR A 75 15.00 1.63 17.04
C TYR A 75 13.52 1.73 16.64
N PRO A 76 12.93 0.69 16.01
CA PRO A 76 11.47 0.62 15.86
C PRO A 76 10.78 0.91 17.20
N GLY A 77 9.67 1.63 17.20
CA GLY A 77 8.94 1.99 18.41
C GLY A 77 9.50 3.16 19.22
N PHE A 78 10.59 3.79 18.78
CA PHE A 78 11.16 4.96 19.42
C PHE A 78 11.22 6.14 18.45
N ALA A 79 10.97 7.35 18.94
CA ALA A 79 11.07 8.57 18.14
C ALA A 79 12.46 8.67 17.46
N PRO A 80 12.54 9.03 16.16
CA PRO A 80 11.48 9.59 15.30
C PRO A 80 10.65 8.53 14.54
N TYR A 81 10.55 7.30 15.05
CA TYR A 81 9.73 6.19 14.52
C TYR A 81 10.04 5.77 13.08
N LEU A 82 11.25 6.10 12.60
CA LEU A 82 11.62 5.88 11.21
C LEU A 82 11.52 4.40 10.82
N ARG A 83 12.01 3.51 11.68
CA ARG A 83 12.01 2.06 11.48
C ARG A 83 10.69 1.37 11.84
N GLY A 84 9.67 2.14 12.21
CA GLY A 84 8.34 1.64 12.53
C GLY A 84 7.80 2.22 13.84
N ALA A 85 6.47 2.26 13.96
CA ALA A 85 5.76 2.79 15.13
C ALA A 85 5.76 1.84 16.34
N ARG A 86 5.98 0.53 16.15
CA ARG A 86 6.00 -0.48 17.23
C ARG A 86 7.40 -1.01 17.47
N ALA A 87 7.74 -1.28 18.73
CA ALA A 87 9.03 -1.86 19.12
C ALA A 87 9.28 -3.24 18.51
N ALA A 88 8.24 -4.08 18.46
CA ALA A 88 8.29 -5.39 17.80
C ALA A 88 8.34 -5.29 16.25
N GLY A 89 8.14 -4.10 15.69
CA GLY A 89 7.99 -3.88 14.25
C GLY A 89 6.88 -4.74 13.63
N SER A 90 7.07 -5.10 12.36
CA SER A 90 6.27 -6.09 11.63
C SER A 90 6.97 -7.45 11.53
N ALA A 91 8.13 -7.62 12.19
CA ALA A 91 8.97 -8.81 12.05
C ALA A 91 8.32 -10.08 12.64
N VAL A 92 7.52 -9.94 13.70
CA VAL A 92 6.90 -11.07 14.41
C VAL A 92 5.50 -11.37 13.87
N SER A 93 4.67 -10.35 13.70
CA SER A 93 3.25 -10.49 13.35
C SER A 93 2.91 -10.13 11.91
N GLY A 94 3.89 -9.66 11.12
CA GLY A 94 3.61 -9.06 9.82
C GLY A 94 2.87 -7.72 9.94
N TRP A 95 2.29 -7.29 8.83
CA TRP A 95 1.32 -6.19 8.76
C TRP A 95 -0.11 -6.75 8.72
N ASP A 96 -1.08 -5.93 9.13
CA ASP A 96 -2.50 -6.27 9.00
C ASP A 96 -2.92 -6.32 7.53
N VAL A 97 -3.42 -7.49 7.08
CA VAL A 97 -4.01 -7.67 5.75
C VAL A 97 -5.45 -7.16 5.79
N ARG A 98 -5.62 -5.88 5.46
CA ARG A 98 -6.92 -5.19 5.49
C ARG A 98 -7.61 -5.26 4.13
N GLN A 99 -8.69 -6.02 4.02
CA GLN A 99 -9.41 -6.19 2.75
C GLN A 99 -10.50 -5.15 2.54
N ARG A 100 -10.61 -4.63 1.31
CA ARG A 100 -11.63 -3.62 0.95
C ARG A 100 -12.90 -4.30 0.43
N HIS A 101 -14.04 -3.94 1.01
CA HIS A 101 -15.37 -4.38 0.58
C HIS A 101 -16.23 -3.16 0.24
N ALA A 102 -16.81 -3.15 -0.96
CA ALA A 102 -17.59 -2.02 -1.47
C ALA A 102 -18.83 -2.46 -2.26
N HIS A 103 -19.26 -3.71 -2.11
CA HIS A 103 -20.49 -4.16 -2.75
C HIS A 103 -21.69 -3.57 -1.98
N PRO A 104 -22.71 -3.02 -2.65
CA PRO A 104 -23.81 -2.33 -1.98
C PRO A 104 -24.80 -3.28 -1.28
N ASP A 105 -24.95 -4.50 -1.79
CA ASP A 105 -25.77 -5.53 -1.15
C ASP A 105 -25.10 -6.08 0.12
N ALA A 106 -25.78 -5.95 1.25
CA ALA A 106 -25.25 -6.32 2.57
C ALA A 106 -25.00 -7.81 2.70
N GLY A 107 -25.93 -8.67 2.25
CA GLY A 107 -25.74 -10.13 2.28
C GLY A 107 -24.54 -10.59 1.42
N THR A 108 -24.33 -9.99 0.25
CA THR A 108 -23.16 -10.27 -0.61
C THR A 108 -21.87 -9.78 0.02
N THR A 109 -21.88 -8.58 0.60
CA THR A 109 -20.74 -8.06 1.36
C THR A 109 -20.42 -8.95 2.55
N ASN A 110 -21.42 -9.41 3.30
CA ASN A 110 -21.22 -10.28 4.46
C ASN A 110 -20.54 -11.60 4.08
N ARG A 111 -21.03 -12.29 3.05
CA ARG A 111 -20.40 -13.52 2.56
C ARG A 111 -18.96 -13.29 2.14
N ALA A 112 -18.68 -12.18 1.45
CA ALA A 112 -17.33 -11.82 1.03
C ALA A 112 -16.43 -11.51 2.23
N VAL A 113 -16.91 -10.77 3.23
CA VAL A 113 -16.17 -10.43 4.46
C VAL A 113 -15.80 -11.70 5.23
N LEU A 114 -16.76 -12.58 5.51
CA LEU A 114 -16.51 -13.82 6.25
C LEU A 114 -15.52 -14.72 5.49
N ALA A 115 -15.72 -14.90 4.18
CA ALA A 115 -14.81 -15.68 3.37
C ALA A 115 -13.38 -15.10 3.39
N ASP A 116 -13.21 -13.78 3.36
CA ASP A 116 -11.88 -13.17 3.35
C ASP A 116 -11.20 -13.28 4.73
N LEU A 117 -11.95 -13.12 5.83
CA LEU A 117 -11.47 -13.32 7.21
C LEU A 117 -11.08 -14.78 7.48
N GLU A 118 -11.89 -15.75 7.06
CA GLU A 118 -11.58 -17.18 7.17
C GLU A 118 -10.35 -17.61 6.34
N ASN A 119 -9.95 -16.79 5.36
CA ASN A 119 -8.85 -17.05 4.44
C ASN A 119 -7.69 -16.06 4.61
N GLY A 120 -7.49 -15.53 5.82
CA GLY A 120 -6.27 -14.84 6.23
C GLY A 120 -6.29 -13.31 6.18
N ALA A 121 -7.43 -12.66 5.91
CA ALA A 121 -7.57 -11.23 6.18
C ALA A 121 -7.59 -10.98 7.69
N GLY A 122 -6.86 -9.95 8.14
CA GLY A 122 -6.80 -9.57 9.56
C GLY A 122 -7.85 -8.53 9.94
N SER A 123 -8.28 -7.70 8.99
CA SER A 123 -9.28 -6.66 9.21
C SER A 123 -10.05 -6.32 7.95
N VAL A 124 -11.14 -5.57 8.13
CA VAL A 124 -12.08 -5.18 7.09
C VAL A 124 -12.03 -3.67 6.87
N TRP A 125 -11.87 -3.24 5.64
CA TRP A 125 -12.14 -1.87 5.20
C TRP A 125 -13.45 -1.83 4.42
N LEU A 126 -14.49 -1.30 5.05
CA LEU A 126 -15.86 -1.36 4.56
C LEU A 126 -16.30 -0.01 4.01
N ALA A 127 -16.65 0.04 2.73
CA ALA A 127 -17.31 1.20 2.15
C ALA A 127 -18.79 1.23 2.55
N VAL A 128 -19.26 2.39 2.98
CA VAL A 128 -20.61 2.63 3.51
C VAL A 128 -21.21 3.87 2.84
N GLY A 129 -22.54 3.95 2.78
CA GLY A 129 -23.25 5.06 2.13
C GLY A 129 -23.14 4.95 0.61
N GLU A 130 -22.86 6.07 -0.07
CA GLU A 130 -22.75 6.10 -1.54
C GLU A 130 -21.71 5.12 -2.11
N GLY A 131 -20.68 4.77 -1.33
CA GLY A 131 -19.58 3.92 -1.75
C GLY A 131 -19.77 2.41 -1.56
N GLY A 132 -20.84 1.97 -0.90
CA GLY A 132 -21.01 0.56 -0.54
C GLY A 132 -22.35 0.28 0.15
N VAL A 133 -22.30 -0.41 1.30
CA VAL A 133 -23.52 -0.82 2.02
C VAL A 133 -24.21 0.38 2.67
N ALA A 134 -25.53 0.35 2.79
CA ALA A 134 -26.27 1.38 3.52
C ALA A 134 -25.90 1.36 5.03
N VAL A 135 -25.99 2.52 5.69
CA VAL A 135 -25.62 2.67 7.12
C VAL A 135 -26.45 1.76 8.02
N ASP A 136 -27.74 1.65 7.74
CA ASP A 136 -28.69 0.79 8.47
C ASP A 136 -28.49 -0.70 8.17
N ALA A 137 -27.81 -1.05 7.08
CA ALA A 137 -27.49 -2.43 6.70
C ALA A 137 -26.15 -2.93 7.30
N LEU A 138 -25.43 -2.11 8.08
CA LEU A 138 -24.20 -2.51 8.77
C LEU A 138 -24.35 -3.78 9.63
N PRO A 139 -25.44 -3.98 10.41
CA PRO A 139 -25.60 -5.20 11.21
C PRO A 139 -25.66 -6.47 10.36
N GLU A 140 -26.30 -6.41 9.18
CA GLU A 140 -26.37 -7.52 8.23
C GLU A 140 -25.02 -7.74 7.54
N ALA A 141 -24.38 -6.67 7.04
CA ALA A 141 -23.09 -6.73 6.36
C ALA A 141 -22.00 -7.34 7.26
N LEU A 142 -22.07 -7.10 8.58
CA LEU A 142 -21.11 -7.59 9.57
C LEU A 142 -21.62 -8.78 10.38
N ALA A 143 -22.73 -9.43 10.00
CA ALA A 143 -23.25 -10.59 10.71
C ALA A 143 -22.20 -11.71 10.83
N GLY A 144 -21.99 -12.27 12.02
CA GLY A 144 -20.99 -13.30 12.27
C GLY A 144 -19.53 -12.81 12.34
N VAL A 145 -19.25 -11.53 12.10
CA VAL A 145 -17.91 -10.95 12.31
C VAL A 145 -17.68 -10.69 13.79
N TYR A 146 -16.59 -11.25 14.32
CA TYR A 146 -16.11 -11.01 15.69
C TYR A 146 -15.37 -9.67 15.76
N LEU A 147 -16.05 -8.61 16.19
CA LEU A 147 -15.53 -7.23 16.11
C LEU A 147 -14.39 -6.94 17.11
N ASP A 148 -14.14 -7.84 18.05
CA ASP A 148 -13.01 -7.86 18.97
C ASP A 148 -11.76 -8.57 18.41
N LEU A 149 -11.92 -9.34 17.34
CA LEU A 149 -10.85 -10.09 16.67
C LEU A 149 -10.55 -9.57 15.25
N ALA A 150 -11.57 -9.11 14.54
CA ALA A 150 -11.51 -8.62 13.18
C ALA A 150 -11.92 -7.14 13.15
N PRO A 151 -10.95 -6.21 13.28
CA PRO A 151 -11.23 -4.78 13.31
C PRO A 151 -11.95 -4.32 12.04
N VAL A 152 -12.92 -3.41 12.19
CA VAL A 152 -13.63 -2.80 11.07
C VAL A 152 -13.22 -1.34 10.93
N VAL A 153 -12.80 -0.97 9.73
CA VAL A 153 -12.47 0.40 9.32
C VAL A 153 -13.52 0.86 8.32
N LEU A 154 -14.20 1.97 8.62
CA LEU A 154 -15.24 2.51 7.75
C LEU A 154 -14.66 3.48 6.70
N ASP A 155 -15.30 3.53 5.54
CA ASP A 155 -15.17 4.57 4.52
C ASP A 155 -16.57 4.99 4.09
N ALA A 156 -17.09 6.01 4.76
CA ALA A 156 -18.48 6.42 4.68
C ALA A 156 -18.67 7.81 4.05
N GLY A 157 -17.58 8.47 3.61
CA GLY A 157 -17.64 9.81 3.02
C GLY A 157 -18.42 10.81 3.91
N PRO A 158 -19.48 11.47 3.40
CA PRO A 158 -20.29 12.40 4.19
C PRO A 158 -21.07 11.73 5.33
N ASP A 159 -21.33 10.42 5.24
CA ASP A 159 -22.12 9.67 6.23
C ASP A 159 -21.28 9.16 7.40
N PHE A 160 -20.01 9.59 7.54
CA PHE A 160 -19.09 9.10 8.56
C PHE A 160 -19.64 9.23 9.98
N GLU A 161 -20.39 10.29 10.28
CA GLU A 161 -20.99 10.45 11.62
C GLU A 161 -22.03 9.37 11.89
N ALA A 162 -22.98 9.19 10.95
CA ALA A 162 -24.05 8.21 11.08
C ALA A 162 -23.49 6.77 11.11
N ALA A 163 -22.56 6.46 10.21
CA ALA A 163 -21.90 5.16 10.12
C ALA A 163 -21.06 4.86 11.37
N GLY A 164 -20.31 5.85 11.86
CA GLY A 164 -19.50 5.71 13.08
C GLY A 164 -20.38 5.41 14.30
N ARG A 165 -21.48 6.17 14.49
CA ARG A 165 -22.44 5.91 15.57
C ARG A 165 -23.13 4.56 15.43
N ALA A 166 -23.44 4.12 14.20
CA ALA A 166 -24.03 2.81 13.95
C ALA A 166 -23.07 1.67 14.31
N LEU A 167 -21.77 1.78 13.98
CA LEU A 167 -20.78 0.80 14.39
C LEU A 167 -20.57 0.77 15.92
N LEU A 168 -20.57 1.93 16.58
CA LEU A 168 -20.52 2.01 18.05
C LEU A 168 -21.72 1.32 18.72
N ARG A 169 -22.93 1.52 18.19
CA ARG A 169 -24.13 0.79 18.63
C ARG A 169 -24.00 -0.71 18.41
N LEU A 170 -23.44 -1.13 17.28
CA LEU A 170 -23.23 -2.55 16.98
C LEU A 170 -22.30 -3.23 17.99
N TYR A 171 -21.26 -2.54 18.48
CA TYR A 171 -20.44 -3.07 19.59
C TYR A 171 -21.28 -3.30 20.86
N ALA A 172 -22.13 -2.33 21.22
CA ALA A 172 -22.99 -2.43 22.40
C ALA A 172 -24.05 -3.55 22.25
N ASP A 173 -24.72 -3.62 21.10
CA ASP A 173 -25.75 -4.62 20.81
C ASP A 173 -25.18 -6.04 20.84
N ARG A 174 -23.92 -6.21 20.39
CA ARG A 174 -23.19 -7.48 20.44
C ARG A 174 -22.44 -7.71 21.75
N GLN A 175 -22.60 -6.82 22.73
CA GLN A 175 -21.98 -6.91 24.06
C GLN A 175 -20.45 -7.03 24.01
N VAL A 176 -19.81 -6.42 23.00
CA VAL A 176 -18.35 -6.38 22.91
C VAL A 176 -17.82 -5.51 24.05
N PRO A 177 -16.93 -6.03 24.91
CA PRO A 177 -16.37 -5.25 25.99
C PRO A 177 -15.69 -3.98 25.44
N PRO A 178 -15.89 -2.79 26.03
CA PRO A 178 -15.39 -1.55 25.43
C PRO A 178 -13.85 -1.52 25.24
N HIS A 179 -13.11 -2.19 26.13
CA HIS A 179 -11.65 -2.36 26.04
C HIS A 179 -11.19 -3.34 24.95
N ALA A 180 -12.08 -4.21 24.48
CA ALA A 180 -11.82 -5.21 23.44
C ALA A 180 -12.29 -4.74 22.05
N ALA A 181 -13.07 -3.66 21.96
CA ALA A 181 -13.50 -3.11 20.68
C ALA A 181 -12.31 -2.56 19.87
N LEU A 182 -12.17 -3.00 18.63
CA LEU A 182 -11.09 -2.60 17.72
C LEU A 182 -11.65 -2.09 16.40
N GLY A 183 -11.18 -0.93 15.92
CA GLY A 183 -11.60 -0.45 14.61
C GLY A 183 -11.23 0.99 14.32
N ASN A 184 -11.82 1.54 13.26
CA ASN A 184 -11.67 2.94 12.90
C ASN A 184 -12.97 3.46 12.25
N LEU A 185 -13.51 4.55 12.77
CA LEU A 185 -14.76 5.14 12.29
C LEU A 185 -14.62 5.91 10.96
N GLY A 186 -13.38 6.17 10.52
CA GLY A 186 -13.10 6.66 9.17
C GLY A 186 -13.46 8.12 8.93
N ALA A 187 -13.60 8.94 9.97
CA ALA A 187 -13.92 10.35 9.80
C ALA A 187 -12.75 11.10 9.13
N ASP A 188 -13.03 11.75 8.00
CA ASP A 188 -12.07 12.60 7.27
C ASP A 188 -12.74 13.82 6.61
N PRO A 189 -13.15 14.84 7.39
CA PRO A 189 -13.80 16.04 6.85
C PRO A 189 -12.98 16.75 5.77
N LEU A 190 -11.66 16.86 5.93
CA LEU A 190 -10.78 17.53 4.96
C LEU A 190 -10.53 16.69 3.72
N GLY A 191 -10.42 15.36 3.86
CA GLY A 191 -10.40 14.45 2.70
C GLY A 191 -11.69 14.53 1.90
N LEU A 192 -12.85 14.64 2.57
CA LEU A 192 -14.14 14.84 1.91
C LEU A 192 -14.18 16.14 1.10
N VAL A 193 -13.69 17.25 1.68
CA VAL A 193 -13.54 18.53 0.97
C VAL A 193 -12.59 18.37 -0.23
N ALA A 194 -11.46 17.67 -0.06
CA ALA A 194 -10.51 17.44 -1.13
C ALA A 194 -11.10 16.62 -2.29
N ARG A 195 -11.93 15.61 -1.99
CA ARG A 195 -12.60 14.77 -3.00
C ARG A 195 -13.74 15.49 -3.73
N THR A 196 -14.51 16.31 -3.00
CA THR A 196 -15.78 16.87 -3.52
C THR A 196 -15.68 18.34 -3.92
N GLY A 197 -14.68 19.06 -3.41
CA GLY A 197 -14.58 20.52 -3.53
C GLY A 197 -15.65 21.30 -2.76
N ARG A 198 -16.41 20.65 -1.86
CA ARG A 198 -17.49 21.27 -1.07
C ARG A 198 -17.04 21.45 0.37
N ASP A 199 -16.98 22.69 0.84
CA ASP A 199 -16.50 23.07 2.18
C ASP A 199 -17.59 23.65 3.09
N ALA A 200 -18.84 23.73 2.62
CA ALA A 200 -19.96 24.34 3.35
C ALA A 200 -20.18 23.71 4.74
N ASP A 201 -20.10 22.39 4.83
CA ASP A 201 -20.37 21.64 6.06
C ASP A 201 -19.10 21.34 6.87
N LEU A 202 -17.93 21.86 6.45
CA LEU A 202 -16.65 21.55 7.08
C LEU A 202 -16.62 21.84 8.60
N PRO A 203 -17.11 23.00 9.10
CA PRO A 203 -17.14 23.24 10.54
C PRO A 203 -17.98 22.22 11.31
N ALA A 204 -19.13 21.82 10.76
CA ALA A 204 -20.01 20.83 11.37
C ALA A 204 -19.37 19.44 11.36
N HIS A 205 -18.77 19.04 10.23
CA HIS A 205 -18.07 17.76 10.13
C HIS A 205 -16.84 17.68 11.05
N LEU A 206 -16.10 18.77 11.24
CA LEU A 206 -14.99 18.82 12.20
C LEU A 206 -15.47 18.65 13.65
N ALA A 207 -16.60 19.29 14.01
CA ALA A 207 -17.21 19.12 15.32
C ALA A 207 -17.68 17.67 15.54
N ALA A 208 -18.39 17.09 14.56
CA ALA A 208 -18.83 15.70 14.61
C ALA A 208 -17.67 14.70 14.74
N ALA A 209 -16.57 14.92 14.00
CA ALA A 209 -15.37 14.11 14.10
C ALA A 209 -14.71 14.22 15.50
N ALA A 210 -14.71 15.41 16.09
CA ALA A 210 -14.20 15.62 17.45
C ALA A 210 -15.09 14.94 18.52
N ASP A 211 -16.41 15.00 18.39
CA ASP A 211 -17.34 14.32 19.30
C ASP A 211 -17.17 12.79 19.25
N LEU A 212 -16.98 12.23 18.05
CA LEU A 212 -16.66 10.82 17.88
C LEU A 212 -15.33 10.46 18.54
N ALA A 213 -14.29 11.29 18.38
CA ALA A 213 -12.97 11.08 18.98
C ALA A 213 -13.00 11.12 20.51
N VAL A 214 -13.73 12.06 21.10
CA VAL A 214 -13.92 12.12 22.56
C VAL A 214 -14.64 10.87 23.06
N THR A 215 -15.64 10.40 22.32
CA THR A 215 -16.38 9.16 22.66
C THR A 215 -15.48 7.92 22.57
N CYS A 216 -14.72 7.78 21.47
CA CYS A 216 -13.80 6.66 21.28
C CYS A 216 -12.71 6.66 22.34
N TYR A 217 -12.08 7.82 22.60
CA TYR A 217 -11.07 7.91 23.63
C TYR A 217 -11.63 7.56 25.00
N ARG A 218 -12.80 8.05 25.39
CA ARG A 218 -13.38 7.76 26.71
C ARG A 218 -13.79 6.30 26.88
N ASP A 219 -14.52 5.75 25.91
CA ASP A 219 -15.25 4.50 26.08
C ASP A 219 -14.61 3.33 25.33
N HIS A 220 -13.97 3.57 24.18
CA HIS A 220 -13.48 2.55 23.25
C HIS A 220 -12.04 2.78 22.80
N ARG A 221 -11.07 2.68 23.72
CA ARG A 221 -9.64 2.98 23.47
C ARG A 221 -8.99 2.23 22.29
N GLY A 222 -9.56 1.11 21.85
CA GLY A 222 -9.09 0.34 20.69
C GLY A 222 -9.70 0.80 19.35
N VAL A 223 -10.68 1.69 19.36
CA VAL A 223 -11.34 2.26 18.19
C VAL A 223 -10.81 3.67 17.97
N ARG A 224 -10.42 3.98 16.73
CA ARG A 224 -10.01 5.32 16.31
C ARG A 224 -11.17 6.06 15.67
N ALA A 225 -11.29 7.36 15.89
CA ALA A 225 -12.34 8.13 15.22
C ALA A 225 -11.94 8.60 13.81
N LEU A 226 -10.68 8.99 13.57
CA LEU A 226 -10.30 9.68 12.34
C LEU A 226 -9.32 8.90 11.47
N THR A 227 -9.48 9.06 10.16
CA THR A 227 -8.47 8.68 9.16
C THR A 227 -8.04 9.92 8.40
N VAL A 228 -6.75 10.26 8.45
CA VAL A 228 -6.16 11.26 7.57
C VAL A 228 -5.92 10.59 6.21
N ASP A 229 -6.86 10.73 5.26
CA ASP A 229 -6.75 10.10 3.95
C ASP A 229 -5.97 10.97 2.97
N ALA A 230 -4.78 10.50 2.57
CA ALA A 230 -3.96 11.17 1.57
C ALA A 230 -4.23 10.68 0.14
N LEU A 231 -5.05 9.63 -0.04
CA LEU A 231 -5.43 9.11 -1.36
C LEU A 231 -6.08 10.17 -2.28
N PRO A 232 -6.95 11.10 -1.82
CA PRO A 232 -7.51 12.13 -2.71
C PRO A 232 -6.45 12.94 -3.44
N TYR A 233 -5.33 13.24 -2.76
CA TYR A 233 -4.24 14.02 -3.34
C TYR A 233 -3.44 13.20 -4.35
N HIS A 234 -3.12 11.94 -4.01
CA HIS A 234 -2.46 11.00 -4.92
C HIS A 234 -3.30 10.75 -6.18
N GLU A 235 -4.61 10.51 -6.01
CA GLU A 235 -5.56 10.26 -7.10
C GLU A 235 -5.70 11.46 -8.04
N ALA A 236 -5.55 12.67 -7.52
CA ALA A 236 -5.55 13.91 -8.30
C ALA A 236 -4.22 14.14 -9.08
N GLY A 237 -3.25 13.22 -8.99
CA GLY A 237 -1.93 13.35 -9.59
C GLY A 237 -0.94 14.13 -8.74
N GLY A 238 -1.18 14.20 -7.43
CA GLY A 238 -0.26 14.81 -6.48
C GLY A 238 0.96 13.93 -6.23
N GLY A 239 2.14 14.55 -6.25
CA GLY A 239 3.39 13.86 -5.95
C GLY A 239 3.53 13.50 -4.47
N VAL A 240 4.56 12.72 -4.17
CA VAL A 240 4.90 12.24 -2.82
C VAL A 240 5.00 13.37 -1.80
N ALA A 241 5.68 14.48 -2.14
CA ALA A 241 5.84 15.63 -1.26
C ALA A 241 4.49 16.33 -1.01
N GLN A 242 3.61 16.37 -2.01
CA GLN A 242 2.28 16.97 -1.90
C GLN A 242 1.36 16.09 -1.05
N GLU A 243 1.37 14.78 -1.26
CA GLU A 243 0.64 13.80 -0.45
C GLU A 243 1.04 13.91 1.03
N LEU A 244 2.35 13.95 1.33
CA LEU A 244 2.85 14.13 2.69
C LEU A 244 2.45 15.50 3.26
N GLY A 245 2.70 16.59 2.54
CA GLY A 245 2.39 17.94 3.00
C GLY A 245 0.90 18.14 3.30
N CYS A 246 0.01 17.65 2.42
CA CYS A 246 -1.44 17.71 2.64
C CYS A 246 -1.87 16.84 3.81
N SER A 247 -1.33 15.62 3.96
CA SER A 247 -1.65 14.74 5.08
C SER A 247 -1.24 15.34 6.43
N LEU A 248 -0.06 15.95 6.52
CA LEU A 248 0.41 16.60 7.75
C LEU A 248 -0.40 17.85 8.07
N ALA A 249 -0.77 18.65 7.05
CA ALA A 249 -1.63 19.80 7.24
C ALA A 249 -3.02 19.40 7.76
N ALA A 250 -3.61 18.34 7.20
CA ALA A 250 -4.88 17.79 7.69
C ALA A 250 -4.74 17.25 9.12
N GLY A 251 -3.66 16.51 9.42
CA GLY A 251 -3.37 16.04 10.77
C GLY A 251 -3.27 17.18 11.80
N VAL A 252 -2.56 18.27 11.48
CA VAL A 252 -2.47 19.46 12.35
C VAL A 252 -3.84 20.12 12.54
N ALA A 253 -4.65 20.21 11.49
CA ALA A 253 -6.01 20.76 11.60
C ALA A 253 -6.89 19.91 12.51
N TYR A 254 -6.77 18.58 12.44
CA TYR A 254 -7.46 17.67 13.36
C TYR A 254 -6.94 17.77 14.78
N LEU A 255 -5.62 17.85 15.01
CA LEU A 255 -5.09 18.09 16.36
C LEU A 255 -5.67 19.37 16.97
N ARG A 256 -5.81 20.45 16.19
CA ARG A 256 -6.44 21.70 16.66
C ARG A 256 -7.92 21.51 17.02
N ALA A 257 -8.68 20.78 16.20
CA ALA A 257 -10.08 20.50 16.49
C ALA A 257 -10.26 19.64 17.75
N LEU A 258 -9.45 18.58 17.89
CA LEU A 258 -9.51 17.64 19.02
C LEU A 258 -9.06 18.28 20.34
N THR A 259 -7.96 19.05 20.31
CA THR A 259 -7.51 19.80 21.49
C THR A 259 -8.47 20.93 21.85
N GLY A 260 -9.09 21.58 20.86
CA GLY A 260 -10.21 22.51 21.07
C GLY A 260 -11.43 21.88 21.74
N ALA A 261 -11.63 20.57 21.55
CA ALA A 261 -12.65 19.77 22.24
C ALA A 261 -12.20 19.24 23.62
N GLY A 262 -11.00 19.62 24.09
CA GLY A 262 -10.50 19.29 25.43
C GLY A 262 -9.61 18.05 25.52
N MET A 263 -9.21 17.44 24.40
CA MET A 263 -8.26 16.32 24.41
C MET A 263 -6.82 16.80 24.61
N THR A 264 -5.97 15.97 25.21
CA THR A 264 -4.51 16.21 25.18
C THR A 264 -3.96 15.96 23.79
N VAL A 265 -2.75 16.46 23.49
CA VAL A 265 -2.12 16.27 22.18
C VAL A 265 -1.84 14.79 21.91
N GLU A 266 -1.39 14.05 22.92
CA GLU A 266 -1.14 12.61 22.83
C GLU A 266 -2.43 11.82 22.57
N ALA A 267 -3.52 12.13 23.31
CA ALA A 267 -4.82 11.53 23.08
C ALA A 267 -5.34 11.84 21.67
N ALA A 268 -5.19 13.07 21.21
CA ALA A 268 -5.56 13.47 19.86
C ALA A 268 -4.73 12.74 18.79
N CYS A 269 -3.43 12.53 19.00
CA CYS A 269 -2.59 11.73 18.11
C CYS A 269 -3.04 10.25 18.08
N ALA A 270 -3.44 9.70 19.24
CA ALA A 270 -3.90 8.32 19.36
C ALA A 270 -5.18 8.03 18.57
N GLU A 271 -6.00 9.06 18.27
CA GLU A 271 -7.24 8.94 17.48
C GLU A 271 -7.02 8.96 15.96
N LEU A 272 -5.80 9.23 15.49
CA LEU A 272 -5.50 9.34 14.05
C LEU A 272 -4.93 8.03 13.49
N GLU A 273 -5.40 7.65 12.30
CA GLU A 273 -4.74 6.73 11.39
C GLU A 273 -4.44 7.47 10.07
N PHE A 274 -3.29 7.23 9.44
CA PHE A 274 -2.92 7.90 8.20
C PHE A 274 -2.99 6.92 7.04
N ARG A 275 -3.71 7.28 5.98
CA ARG A 275 -3.84 6.45 4.79
C ARG A 275 -3.01 7.02 3.63
N TYR A 276 -2.12 6.20 3.07
CA TYR A 276 -1.20 6.59 2.00
C TYR A 276 -1.27 5.64 0.80
N ALA A 277 -1.01 6.16 -0.40
CA ALA A 277 -0.91 5.33 -1.59
C ALA A 277 0.39 4.51 -1.62
N ALA A 278 0.35 3.28 -2.11
CA ALA A 278 1.53 2.49 -2.42
C ALA A 278 1.60 2.27 -3.93
N THR A 279 2.71 2.67 -4.56
CA THR A 279 2.86 2.58 -6.03
C THR A 279 3.84 1.49 -6.43
N ALA A 280 3.97 1.24 -7.73
CA ALA A 280 4.97 0.32 -8.27
C ALA A 280 6.42 0.87 -8.16
N ASP A 281 6.60 2.15 -7.79
CA ASP A 281 7.91 2.65 -7.39
C ASP A 281 8.20 2.23 -5.94
N GLN A 282 8.91 1.11 -5.83
CA GLN A 282 9.19 0.46 -4.56
C GLN A 282 9.99 1.34 -3.59
N PHE A 283 11.03 2.02 -4.08
CA PHE A 283 11.93 2.78 -3.22
C PHE A 283 11.27 4.08 -2.75
N THR A 284 10.59 4.78 -3.65
CA THR A 284 9.89 6.01 -3.33
C THR A 284 8.74 5.74 -2.35
N THR A 285 7.96 4.67 -2.55
CA THR A 285 6.91 4.25 -1.60
C THR A 285 7.50 3.92 -0.22
N THR A 286 8.58 3.14 -0.17
CA THR A 286 9.27 2.79 1.09
C THR A 286 9.75 4.05 1.82
N ALA A 287 10.36 4.98 1.07
CA ALA A 287 10.91 6.19 1.62
C ALA A 287 9.82 7.18 2.08
N LYS A 288 8.70 7.28 1.36
CA LYS A 288 7.52 8.08 1.74
C LYS A 288 6.98 7.67 3.10
N LEU A 289 6.71 6.38 3.32
CA LEU A 289 6.14 5.89 4.58
C LEU A 289 7.06 6.18 5.78
N ARG A 290 8.37 6.04 5.58
CA ARG A 290 9.38 6.39 6.59
C ARG A 290 9.45 7.90 6.85
N ALA A 291 9.47 8.71 5.79
CA ALA A 291 9.47 10.17 5.88
C ALA A 291 8.23 10.69 6.61
N ALA A 292 7.05 10.15 6.31
CA ALA A 292 5.79 10.48 6.97
C ALA A 292 5.89 10.34 8.50
N ARG A 293 6.41 9.21 9.00
CA ARG A 293 6.56 8.97 10.46
C ARG A 293 7.51 9.98 11.10
N ARG A 294 8.64 10.25 10.43
CA ARG A 294 9.63 11.23 10.92
C ARG A 294 9.03 12.64 10.98
N LEU A 295 8.33 13.06 9.94
CA LEU A 295 7.70 14.37 9.87
C LEU A 295 6.59 14.50 10.92
N TRP A 296 5.74 13.47 11.06
CA TRP A 296 4.68 13.45 12.06
C TRP A 296 5.23 13.52 13.49
N ALA A 297 6.31 12.79 13.80
CA ALA A 297 6.97 12.86 15.10
C ALA A 297 7.42 14.29 15.44
N ARG A 298 7.95 15.04 14.46
CA ARG A 298 8.32 16.45 14.62
C ARG A 298 7.11 17.36 14.76
N VAL A 299 6.02 17.08 14.05
CA VAL A 299 4.75 17.81 14.22
C VAL A 299 4.20 17.62 15.63
N ALA A 300 4.14 16.39 16.13
CA ALA A 300 3.66 16.09 17.48
C ALA A 300 4.51 16.78 18.56
N GLU A 301 5.84 16.72 18.44
CA GLU A 301 6.78 17.44 19.31
C GLU A 301 6.55 18.96 19.28
N ALA A 302 6.41 19.54 18.08
CA ALA A 302 6.14 20.97 17.92
C ALA A 302 4.76 21.40 18.46
N CYS A 303 3.80 20.48 18.50
CA CYS A 303 2.49 20.68 19.14
C CYS A 303 2.53 20.52 20.66
N GLY A 304 3.67 20.16 21.25
CA GLY A 304 3.86 20.04 22.70
C GLY A 304 3.65 18.63 23.25
N ALA A 305 3.56 17.61 22.41
CA ALA A 305 3.49 16.23 22.88
C ALA A 305 4.82 15.78 23.52
N SER A 306 4.72 14.93 24.53
CA SER A 306 5.87 14.35 25.20
C SER A 306 6.70 13.49 24.25
N THR A 307 8.00 13.81 24.12
CA THR A 307 8.91 13.10 23.21
C THR A 307 8.95 11.61 23.53
N GLY A 308 8.67 10.77 22.54
CA GLY A 308 8.75 9.31 22.69
C GLY A 308 7.49 8.66 23.26
N SER A 309 6.38 9.39 23.47
CA SER A 309 5.10 8.76 23.77
C SER A 309 4.65 7.88 22.60
N ALA A 310 4.36 6.61 22.88
CA ALA A 310 3.88 5.67 21.87
C ALA A 310 2.57 6.10 21.19
N GLU A 311 1.78 6.97 21.84
CA GLU A 311 0.54 7.54 21.31
C GLU A 311 0.80 8.55 20.18
N THR A 312 1.99 9.14 20.13
CA THR A 312 2.40 10.08 19.07
C THR A 312 2.92 9.36 17.82
N ALA A 313 3.12 8.05 17.89
CA ALA A 313 3.63 7.28 16.75
C ALA A 313 2.57 7.17 15.66
N GLN A 314 2.94 7.56 14.44
CA GLN A 314 2.01 7.56 13.31
C GLN A 314 1.61 6.12 12.93
N ARG A 315 0.31 5.84 12.94
CA ARG A 315 -0.27 4.60 12.39
C ARG A 315 -0.54 4.75 10.91
N GLN A 316 -0.10 3.79 10.11
CA GLN A 316 -0.16 3.89 8.65
C GLN A 316 -0.94 2.74 8.02
N HIS A 317 -1.97 3.10 7.27
CA HIS A 317 -2.71 2.22 6.35
C HIS A 317 -2.24 2.51 4.91
N ALA A 318 -1.49 1.58 4.32
CA ALA A 318 -1.06 1.69 2.93
C ALA A 318 -2.08 1.03 1.99
N VAL A 319 -2.48 1.72 0.92
CA VAL A 319 -3.40 1.21 -0.09
C VAL A 319 -2.71 1.22 -1.44
N THR A 320 -2.67 0.10 -2.15
CA THR A 320 -2.09 0.08 -3.50
C THR A 320 -2.81 1.08 -4.41
N SER A 321 -2.06 1.85 -5.16
CA SER A 321 -2.55 3.01 -5.90
C SER A 321 -3.67 2.65 -6.88
N PRO A 322 -4.84 3.31 -6.84
CA PRO A 322 -5.88 3.09 -7.84
C PRO A 322 -5.48 3.65 -9.22
N VAL A 323 -4.71 4.75 -9.27
CA VAL A 323 -4.32 5.41 -10.54
C VAL A 323 -3.26 4.65 -11.33
N MET A 324 -2.55 3.68 -10.73
CA MET A 324 -1.62 2.81 -11.47
C MET A 324 -2.33 1.63 -12.17
N MET A 325 -3.64 1.44 -11.92
CA MET A 325 -4.40 0.31 -12.46
C MET A 325 -4.78 0.55 -13.92
N THR A 326 -4.60 -0.48 -14.76
CA THR A 326 -4.98 -0.43 -16.18
C THR A 326 -6.23 -1.23 -16.46
N ARG A 327 -7.17 -0.66 -17.23
CA ARG A 327 -8.36 -1.38 -17.74
C ARG A 327 -8.02 -2.40 -18.82
N ARG A 328 -6.99 -2.12 -19.63
CA ARG A 328 -6.49 -3.03 -20.66
C ARG A 328 -5.38 -3.88 -20.07
N ASP A 329 -5.38 -5.15 -20.46
CA ASP A 329 -4.51 -6.17 -19.89
C ASP A 329 -4.46 -6.10 -18.34
N PRO A 330 -5.61 -6.25 -17.67
CA PRO A 330 -5.73 -6.09 -16.23
C PRO A 330 -4.86 -7.07 -15.43
N TRP A 331 -4.35 -8.15 -16.01
CA TRP A 331 -3.54 -9.13 -15.27
C TRP A 331 -2.18 -8.54 -14.88
N VAL A 332 -1.68 -7.57 -15.66
CA VAL A 332 -0.48 -6.78 -15.30
C VAL A 332 -0.68 -6.03 -13.99
N ASN A 333 -1.92 -5.69 -13.61
CA ASN A 333 -2.19 -5.06 -12.32
C ASN A 333 -1.79 -5.95 -11.14
N MET A 334 -1.82 -7.29 -11.28
CA MET A 334 -1.32 -8.20 -10.24
C MET A 334 0.18 -7.99 -9.96
N LEU A 335 0.98 -7.70 -10.99
CA LEU A 335 2.40 -7.40 -10.83
C LEU A 335 2.59 -6.04 -10.15
N ARG A 336 1.82 -5.02 -10.56
CA ARG A 336 1.85 -3.68 -9.96
C ARG A 336 1.51 -3.72 -8.47
N THR A 337 0.43 -4.41 -8.12
CA THR A 337 -0.01 -4.54 -6.73
C THR A 337 0.97 -5.37 -5.90
N THR A 338 1.62 -6.38 -6.47
CA THR A 338 2.64 -7.16 -5.77
C THR A 338 3.82 -6.28 -5.36
N VAL A 339 4.37 -5.48 -6.29
CA VAL A 339 5.49 -4.56 -5.99
C VAL A 339 5.06 -3.49 -4.99
N ALA A 340 3.87 -2.91 -5.15
CA ALA A 340 3.35 -1.91 -4.23
C ALA A 340 3.12 -2.48 -2.81
N SER A 341 2.59 -3.70 -2.70
CA SER A 341 2.42 -4.38 -1.42
C SER A 341 3.75 -4.67 -0.74
N LEU A 342 4.76 -5.12 -1.50
CA LEU A 342 6.12 -5.30 -1.00
C LEU A 342 6.69 -3.98 -0.48
N ALA A 343 6.53 -2.90 -1.24
CA ALA A 343 7.01 -1.57 -0.87
C ALA A 343 6.33 -1.04 0.41
N ALA A 344 5.02 -1.27 0.57
CA ALA A 344 4.27 -0.94 1.77
C ALA A 344 4.77 -1.72 3.00
N GLY A 345 4.97 -3.04 2.84
CA GLY A 345 5.48 -3.91 3.89
C GLY A 345 6.90 -3.53 4.33
N VAL A 346 7.83 -3.32 3.39
CA VAL A 346 9.22 -2.86 3.67
C VAL A 346 9.26 -1.44 4.23
N GLY A 347 8.29 -0.60 3.81
CA GLY A 347 8.06 0.73 4.36
C GLY A 347 7.55 0.71 5.80
N GLY A 348 7.11 -0.44 6.32
CA GLY A 348 6.64 -0.62 7.69
C GLY A 348 5.23 -0.08 7.92
N ALA A 349 4.33 -0.21 6.95
CA ALA A 349 2.91 0.08 7.15
C ALA A 349 2.31 -0.85 8.21
N ASP A 350 1.40 -0.33 9.05
CA ASP A 350 0.70 -1.12 10.06
C ASP A 350 -0.38 -2.01 9.42
N ALA A 351 -1.07 -1.49 8.41
CA ALA A 351 -2.06 -2.20 7.61
C ALA A 351 -1.81 -1.98 6.11
N VAL A 352 -2.05 -3.01 5.31
CA VAL A 352 -1.92 -2.96 3.85
C VAL A 352 -3.20 -3.46 3.20
N THR A 353 -3.78 -2.63 2.33
CA THR A 353 -4.84 -3.02 1.40
C THR A 353 -4.27 -3.12 0.00
N VAL A 354 -4.40 -4.30 -0.59
CA VAL A 354 -4.16 -4.51 -2.01
C VAL A 354 -5.50 -4.42 -2.74
N LEU A 355 -5.58 -3.49 -3.69
CA LEU A 355 -6.75 -3.39 -4.56
C LEU A 355 -6.75 -4.58 -5.53
N PRO A 356 -7.92 -5.20 -5.79
CA PRO A 356 -8.05 -6.23 -6.81
C PRO A 356 -7.60 -5.76 -8.20
N PHE A 357 -7.04 -6.68 -8.98
CA PHE A 357 -6.47 -6.38 -10.30
C PHE A 357 -7.50 -5.82 -11.29
N ASP A 358 -8.78 -6.10 -11.06
CA ASP A 358 -9.95 -5.68 -11.84
C ASP A 358 -10.64 -4.43 -11.27
N SER A 359 -10.09 -3.81 -10.23
CA SER A 359 -10.67 -2.61 -9.59
C SER A 359 -10.88 -1.43 -10.55
N ALA A 360 -10.09 -1.33 -11.63
CA ALA A 360 -10.30 -0.32 -12.67
C ALA A 360 -11.48 -0.65 -13.61
N ILE A 361 -11.98 -1.88 -13.60
CA ILE A 361 -13.03 -2.39 -14.49
C ILE A 361 -14.38 -2.38 -13.78
N GLY A 362 -14.44 -2.85 -12.53
CA GLY A 362 -15.68 -2.96 -11.78
C GLY A 362 -15.47 -3.51 -10.37
N LEU A 363 -16.55 -4.03 -9.79
CA LEU A 363 -16.50 -4.69 -8.49
C LEU A 363 -15.76 -6.04 -8.60
N PRO A 364 -14.91 -6.39 -7.63
CA PRO A 364 -14.10 -7.59 -7.68
C PRO A 364 -14.92 -8.85 -7.38
N ASP A 365 -14.65 -9.91 -8.13
CA ASP A 365 -15.15 -11.24 -7.82
C ASP A 365 -14.29 -11.96 -6.75
N ASP A 366 -14.69 -13.17 -6.37
CA ASP A 366 -14.00 -13.97 -5.36
C ASP A 366 -12.55 -14.30 -5.76
N PHE A 367 -12.29 -14.50 -7.05
CA PHE A 367 -10.96 -14.78 -7.55
C PHE A 367 -10.07 -13.55 -7.43
N ALA A 368 -10.56 -12.38 -7.84
CA ALA A 368 -9.84 -11.12 -7.76
C ALA A 368 -9.52 -10.74 -6.30
N ARG A 369 -10.48 -10.91 -5.38
CA ARG A 369 -10.23 -10.70 -3.95
C ARG A 369 -9.23 -11.71 -3.37
N ARG A 370 -9.29 -12.98 -3.80
CA ARG A 370 -8.32 -14.01 -3.37
C ARG A 370 -6.90 -13.66 -3.79
N ILE A 371 -6.72 -13.19 -5.02
CA ILE A 371 -5.41 -12.71 -5.49
C ILE A 371 -4.96 -11.46 -4.73
N ALA A 372 -5.91 -10.57 -4.39
CA ALA A 372 -5.66 -9.37 -3.62
C ALA A 372 -5.43 -9.62 -2.13
N ARG A 373 -5.60 -10.84 -1.62
CA ARG A 373 -5.10 -11.24 -0.30
C ARG A 373 -3.63 -11.62 -0.46
N PRO A 374 -2.66 -10.72 -0.20
CA PRO A 374 -1.27 -11.05 -0.41
C PRO A 374 -0.87 -12.24 0.48
N ALA A 375 -0.42 -13.31 -0.15
CA ALA A 375 0.25 -14.43 0.53
C ALA A 375 1.66 -14.06 1.04
N LEU A 376 2.11 -12.81 0.83
CA LEU A 376 3.39 -12.30 1.33
C LEU A 376 3.44 -12.11 2.86
N HIS A 377 2.39 -12.51 3.59
CA HIS A 377 2.38 -12.67 5.04
C HIS A 377 3.29 -13.84 5.50
N ASP A 378 4.40 -14.14 4.82
CA ASP A 378 5.34 -15.09 5.37
C ASP A 378 6.29 -14.38 6.35
N PRO A 379 6.15 -14.54 7.67
CA PRO A 379 7.17 -14.09 8.62
C PRO A 379 8.53 -14.76 8.34
N ALA A 380 8.58 -15.91 7.65
CA ALA A 380 9.82 -16.58 7.25
C ALA A 380 10.48 -15.94 6.00
N GLY A 381 9.79 -15.06 5.27
CA GLY A 381 10.35 -14.31 4.14
C GLY A 381 11.41 -13.29 4.56
N GLY A 382 11.55 -12.99 5.86
CA GLY A 382 12.59 -12.11 6.39
C GLY A 382 12.55 -10.66 5.88
N VAL A 383 11.54 -10.29 5.08
CA VAL A 383 11.48 -8.99 4.39
C VAL A 383 11.25 -7.83 5.37
N GLY A 384 10.74 -8.12 6.58
CA GLY A 384 10.66 -7.19 7.70
C GLY A 384 11.87 -7.17 8.64
N ALA A 385 12.85 -8.06 8.47
CA ALA A 385 13.94 -8.30 9.42
C ALA A 385 15.31 -8.32 8.70
N GLY A 386 15.79 -7.13 8.34
CA GLY A 386 17.17 -6.91 7.91
C GLY A 386 17.77 -5.67 8.58
N PRO A 387 18.77 -5.79 9.47
CA PRO A 387 19.32 -4.66 10.22
C PRO A 387 20.27 -3.74 9.42
N GLY A 388 20.41 -3.92 8.10
CA GLY A 388 21.28 -3.10 7.26
C GLY A 388 20.53 -2.00 6.50
N GLU A 389 20.36 -0.83 7.10
CA GLU A 389 19.98 0.36 6.34
C GLU A 389 21.13 0.81 5.43
N ARG A 390 20.96 0.67 4.12
CA ARG A 390 21.93 1.18 3.14
C ARG A 390 21.81 2.71 3.01
N PRO A 391 22.92 3.46 2.90
CA PRO A 391 22.94 4.93 2.82
C PRO A 391 21.98 5.54 1.80
N GLY A 392 21.85 4.92 0.61
CA GLY A 392 20.96 5.37 -0.46
C GLY A 392 19.48 5.45 -0.07
N ARG A 393 18.99 4.53 0.75
CA ARG A 393 17.59 4.51 1.21
C ARG A 393 17.31 5.66 2.18
N TRP A 394 18.32 6.09 2.94
CA TRP A 394 18.24 7.19 3.88
C TRP A 394 18.19 8.57 3.20
N LEU A 395 18.98 8.74 2.13
CA LEU A 395 18.97 9.99 1.35
C LEU A 395 17.62 10.24 0.69
N LEU A 396 16.98 9.20 0.15
CA LEU A 396 15.67 9.34 -0.48
C LEU A 396 14.61 9.78 0.54
N VAL A 397 14.61 9.17 1.74
CA VAL A 397 13.75 9.60 2.86
C VAL A 397 13.98 11.07 3.21
N ARG A 398 15.23 11.49 3.33
CA ARG A 398 15.56 12.87 3.68
C ARG A 398 15.15 13.85 2.58
N ARG A 399 15.44 13.55 1.31
CA ARG A 399 15.02 14.41 0.18
C ARG A 399 13.50 14.55 0.11
N ILE A 400 12.77 13.46 0.34
CA ILE A 400 11.31 13.48 0.43
C ILE A 400 10.86 14.34 1.63
N ALA A 401 11.49 14.17 2.80
CA ALA A 401 11.15 14.95 3.99
C ALA A 401 11.44 16.46 3.82
N ASP A 402 12.61 16.81 3.25
CA ASP A 402 13.02 18.18 2.97
C ASP A 402 12.09 18.85 1.93
N ARG A 403 11.59 18.08 0.94
CA ARG A 403 10.57 18.55 -0.01
C ARG A 403 9.17 18.61 0.62
N GLY A 404 8.87 17.73 1.57
CA GLY A 404 7.61 17.69 2.32
C GLY A 404 7.43 18.84 3.31
N ASP A 405 8.50 19.52 3.73
CA ASP A 405 8.50 20.72 4.59
C ASP A 405 8.00 22.01 3.87
N LEU A 406 7.13 21.82 2.86
CA LEU A 406 6.47 22.86 2.08
C LEU A 406 5.09 23.35 2.60
N PRO A 407 4.69 23.27 3.90
CA PRO A 407 3.43 23.90 4.34
C PRO A 407 3.32 25.41 4.04
N ARG A 408 4.39 26.09 3.64
CA ARG A 408 4.35 27.50 3.19
C ARG A 408 3.75 27.72 1.80
N ARG A 409 3.66 26.71 0.92
CA ARG A 409 3.18 26.90 -0.48
C ARG A 409 1.77 26.39 -0.73
N VAL A 410 1.32 25.41 0.04
CA VAL A 410 -0.02 24.83 -0.10
C VAL A 410 -0.93 25.51 0.93
N GLY A 411 -1.58 26.60 0.52
CA GLY A 411 -2.49 27.39 1.36
C GLY A 411 -3.77 26.65 1.75
N LEU A 412 -3.64 25.54 2.48
CA LEU A 412 -4.73 24.67 2.94
C LEU A 412 -4.99 24.78 4.45
N VAL A 413 -4.25 25.63 5.18
CA VAL A 413 -4.52 25.88 6.60
C VAL A 413 -5.36 27.16 6.73
N PRO A 414 -6.67 27.09 7.05
CA PRO A 414 -7.41 28.25 7.51
C PRO A 414 -6.91 28.58 8.93
N GLY A 415 -6.43 29.80 9.12
CA GLY A 415 -6.08 30.33 10.44
C GLY A 415 -4.58 30.49 10.68
N ASP A 416 -4.04 31.62 10.19
CA ASP A 416 -3.06 32.45 10.93
C ASP A 416 -2.83 33.82 10.25
N ARG A 417 -3.92 34.49 9.88
CA ARG A 417 -3.89 35.91 9.48
C ARG A 417 -4.91 36.72 10.29
N ALA A 418 -4.79 36.65 11.61
CA ALA A 418 -5.42 37.60 12.52
C ALA A 418 -4.32 38.42 13.19
N GLY A 419 -3.64 39.27 12.42
CA GLY A 419 -2.50 40.04 12.93
C GLY A 419 -1.83 40.92 11.89
N ARG A 420 -2.62 41.61 11.05
CA ARG A 420 -2.30 42.86 10.33
C ARG A 420 -3.46 43.15 9.37
N GLY A 421 -4.08 44.32 9.55
CA GLY A 421 -5.28 44.72 8.84
C GLY A 421 -5.12 44.73 7.32
N THR A 422 -6.12 44.16 6.64
CA THR A 422 -6.89 44.76 5.53
C THR A 422 -7.85 43.68 5.02
N GLY A 423 -9.15 44.00 4.99
CA GLY A 423 -10.19 43.04 4.65
C GLY A 423 -10.07 42.52 3.22
N ARG A 424 -9.81 41.21 3.07
CA ARG A 424 -10.14 40.41 1.88
C ARG A 424 -10.07 38.92 2.25
N ARG A 425 -11.24 38.25 2.23
CA ARG A 425 -11.34 36.78 2.36
C ARG A 425 -10.57 36.11 1.21
N PRO A 426 -9.72 35.10 1.47
CA PRO A 426 -9.07 34.37 0.39
C PRO A 426 -10.11 33.48 -0.31
N ARG A 427 -10.22 33.64 -1.63
CA ARG A 427 -11.00 32.76 -2.50
C ARG A 427 -10.16 31.51 -2.77
N LEU A 428 -10.65 30.34 -2.37
CA LEU A 428 -10.23 29.06 -2.94
C LEU A 428 -10.70 29.04 -4.41
N ARG A 429 -9.85 29.52 -5.32
CA ARG A 429 -9.98 29.24 -6.75
C ARG A 429 -8.69 28.60 -7.22
N ALA A 430 -8.80 27.32 -7.54
CA ALA A 430 -7.85 26.65 -8.42
C ALA A 430 -7.62 27.54 -9.65
N GLY A 431 -6.36 27.76 -9.99
CA GLY A 431 -5.95 28.53 -11.15
C GLY A 431 -6.33 27.83 -12.45
N ALA A 432 -7.58 27.96 -12.87
CA ALA A 432 -7.97 27.88 -14.26
C ALA A 432 -8.15 29.32 -14.76
N ARG A 433 -7.18 29.84 -15.50
CA ARG A 433 -7.40 31.06 -16.28
C ARG A 433 -8.40 30.75 -17.41
N PRO A 434 -9.47 31.53 -17.59
CA PRO A 434 -10.47 31.28 -18.62
C PRO A 434 -9.99 31.87 -19.95
N ALA A 435 -9.65 31.03 -20.91
CA ALA A 435 -9.68 31.42 -22.32
C ALA A 435 -11.07 31.07 -22.87
N GLY A 436 -12.04 31.93 -22.57
CA GLY A 436 -13.34 31.86 -23.22
C GLY A 436 -13.31 32.63 -24.53
N ARG A 437 -13.23 31.93 -25.66
CA ARG A 437 -14.07 32.21 -26.85
C ARG A 437 -13.84 31.17 -27.95
N HIS A 438 -14.97 30.66 -28.41
CA HIS A 438 -15.23 29.85 -29.61
C HIS A 438 -15.31 28.32 -29.47
N LEU A 439 -16.51 27.86 -29.85
CA LEU A 439 -16.92 26.56 -30.38
C LEU A 439 -17.40 25.51 -29.37
N GLY A 440 -18.73 25.43 -29.26
CA GLY A 440 -19.42 24.21 -28.88
C GLY A 440 -19.44 23.21 -30.04
N ALA A 441 -19.14 21.95 -29.73
CA ALA A 441 -19.63 20.71 -30.35
C ALA A 441 -18.78 19.52 -29.83
N PRO A 442 -19.34 18.30 -29.69
CA PRO A 442 -18.73 17.20 -28.96
C PRO A 442 -17.67 16.49 -29.80
N LEU A 443 -16.46 16.29 -29.25
CA LEU A 443 -15.39 15.54 -29.92
C LEU A 443 -15.13 14.21 -29.21
N ALA A 444 -15.87 13.19 -29.65
CA ALA A 444 -15.33 11.86 -29.77
C ALA A 444 -14.39 11.82 -30.99
N ARG A 445 -13.08 11.66 -30.76
CA ARG A 445 -12.12 10.98 -31.67
C ARG A 445 -10.73 10.88 -30.99
N PRO A 446 -10.04 9.74 -31.11
CA PRO A 446 -8.69 9.58 -30.54
C PRO A 446 -7.64 10.30 -31.38
N ARG A 447 -6.65 10.91 -30.71
CA ARG A 447 -5.50 11.57 -31.33
C ARG A 447 -4.60 10.55 -32.05
N GLN A 448 -4.27 10.82 -33.31
CA GLN A 448 -3.17 10.18 -34.03
C GLN A 448 -1.80 10.66 -33.49
N PRO A 449 -0.77 9.80 -33.43
CA PRO A 449 0.60 10.22 -33.17
C PRO A 449 1.27 10.77 -34.44
N GLN A 450 2.00 11.88 -34.28
CA GLN A 450 2.86 12.48 -35.32
C GLN A 450 4.08 11.58 -35.58
N GLY A 451 4.48 11.53 -36.86
CA GLY A 451 5.32 10.48 -37.43
C GLY A 451 6.78 10.45 -36.98
N ALA A 452 7.29 9.22 -36.87
CA ALA A 452 8.69 8.89 -37.11
C ALA A 452 8.73 7.96 -38.33
N ASP A 453 9.60 8.28 -39.28
CA ASP A 453 9.76 7.59 -40.56
C ASP A 453 10.47 6.24 -40.35
N HIS A 454 9.71 5.14 -40.45
CA HIS A 454 10.27 3.80 -40.51
C HIS A 454 9.67 3.02 -41.68
N ARG A 455 10.58 2.63 -42.59
CA ARG A 455 10.33 1.77 -43.76
C ARG A 455 9.54 0.53 -43.33
N ARG A 456 8.39 0.32 -43.99
CA ARG A 456 7.51 -0.84 -43.78
C ARG A 456 7.97 -2.03 -44.62
N GLU A 457 8.46 -3.08 -43.98
CA GLU A 457 8.38 -4.43 -44.53
C GLU A 457 6.99 -5.02 -44.23
N ARG A 458 6.36 -5.62 -45.25
CA ARG A 458 5.00 -6.16 -45.18
C ARG A 458 5.04 -7.61 -44.68
N VAL A 459 4.25 -7.91 -43.64
CA VAL A 459 3.82 -9.27 -43.29
C VAL A 459 2.30 -9.36 -43.51
N PRO A 460 1.77 -10.37 -44.22
CA PRO A 460 0.35 -10.44 -44.56
C PRO A 460 -0.48 -11.05 -43.42
N GLN A 461 -1.62 -10.42 -43.10
CA GLN A 461 -2.66 -11.02 -42.26
C GLN A 461 -3.70 -11.79 -43.10
N PRO A 462 -4.30 -12.87 -42.56
CA PRO A 462 -5.31 -13.65 -43.25
C PRO A 462 -6.71 -13.04 -43.11
N GLY A 463 -7.38 -12.84 -44.24
CA GLY A 463 -8.78 -12.40 -44.30
C GLY A 463 -9.76 -13.53 -43.98
N ARG A 464 -10.79 -13.18 -43.21
CA ARG A 464 -12.06 -13.94 -43.15
C ARG A 464 -13.12 -13.17 -43.93
N ALA A 465 -13.82 -13.84 -44.84
CA ALA A 465 -15.20 -13.50 -45.15
C ALA A 465 -15.97 -14.68 -45.81
N ALA A 466 -17.19 -14.85 -45.30
CA ALA A 466 -18.43 -15.27 -45.98
C ALA A 466 -18.71 -16.75 -46.30
N GLY A 467 -19.94 -17.15 -45.94
CA GLY A 467 -20.53 -18.49 -46.06
C GLY A 467 -21.13 -18.85 -47.43
N PRO A 468 -21.93 -19.94 -47.51
CA PRO A 468 -21.91 -20.84 -48.66
C PRO A 468 -23.08 -20.61 -49.64
N ALA A 469 -22.82 -20.84 -50.93
CA ALA A 469 -23.86 -21.03 -51.95
C ALA A 469 -23.52 -22.21 -52.89
N ARG A 470 -24.58 -22.94 -53.23
CA ARG A 470 -24.68 -24.26 -53.86
C ARG A 470 -24.16 -24.31 -55.31
N GLY A 471 -23.63 -25.45 -55.75
CA GLY A 471 -23.39 -25.70 -57.18
C GLY A 471 -22.71 -27.03 -57.55
N ARG A 472 -23.51 -28.11 -57.62
CA ARG A 472 -23.44 -29.29 -58.52
C ARG A 472 -22.08 -29.89 -58.98
N ALA A 473 -21.85 -31.12 -58.51
CA ALA A 473 -21.51 -32.35 -59.23
C ALA A 473 -20.50 -32.34 -60.41
N ARG A 474 -19.44 -33.15 -60.28
CA ARG A 474 -19.21 -34.33 -61.14
C ARG A 474 -18.12 -35.26 -60.59
N ALA A 475 -18.40 -36.55 -60.71
CA ALA A 475 -17.56 -37.69 -60.34
C ALA A 475 -16.37 -37.87 -61.30
N VAL A 476 -15.37 -38.69 -60.90
CA VAL A 476 -15.00 -39.97 -61.55
C VAL A 476 -13.65 -40.52 -61.03
N ARG A 477 -13.77 -41.74 -60.46
CA ARG A 477 -12.93 -42.96 -60.52
C ARG A 477 -11.50 -43.06 -59.94
N ARG A 478 -11.45 -44.05 -59.03
CA ARG A 478 -10.39 -44.99 -58.59
C ARG A 478 -9.43 -45.54 -59.66
N ARG A 479 -8.19 -45.83 -59.22
CA ARG A 479 -7.39 -47.10 -59.28
C ARG A 479 -6.13 -46.87 -58.44
N ALA A 480 -5.78 -47.57 -57.35
CA ALA A 480 -5.55 -48.99 -57.04
C ALA A 480 -4.22 -49.58 -57.57
N ALA A 481 -3.44 -50.16 -56.63
CA ALA A 481 -2.29 -51.11 -56.72
C ALA A 481 -0.90 -50.47 -56.46
N ALA A 482 0.07 -51.05 -55.75
CA ALA A 482 0.19 -52.25 -54.89
C ALA A 482 1.65 -52.27 -54.32
N GLY A 483 1.90 -53.02 -53.23
CA GLY A 483 3.25 -53.54 -52.91
C GLY A 483 3.81 -53.20 -51.52
N ALA A 484 3.65 -54.13 -50.57
CA ALA A 484 4.49 -54.27 -49.37
C ALA A 484 5.34 -55.56 -49.53
N PRO A 485 6.44 -55.79 -48.78
CA PRO A 485 6.33 -56.37 -47.42
C PRO A 485 7.41 -55.88 -46.40
N ARG A 486 7.05 -55.58 -45.14
CA ARG A 486 7.16 -56.40 -43.89
C ARG A 486 8.56 -56.90 -43.44
N ARG A 487 8.98 -56.43 -42.26
CA ARG A 487 9.45 -57.19 -41.05
C ARG A 487 9.04 -56.31 -39.84
N GLY A 488 8.15 -56.67 -38.90
CA GLY A 488 8.20 -57.74 -37.88
C GLY A 488 9.07 -57.26 -36.69
N VAL A 489 8.66 -57.16 -35.42
CA VAL A 489 7.73 -57.97 -34.59
C VAL A 489 7.53 -57.30 -33.20
N ARG A 490 6.28 -57.29 -32.69
CA ARG A 490 5.73 -57.34 -31.28
C ARG A 490 6.28 -56.36 -30.20
N GLY A 491 5.48 -55.79 -29.30
CA GLY A 491 4.07 -55.95 -28.94
C GLY A 491 3.70 -55.04 -27.76
N ALA A 492 2.42 -54.74 -27.62
CA ALA A 492 1.77 -54.18 -26.42
C ALA A 492 0.64 -55.17 -26.03
N PRO A 493 -0.22 -54.98 -24.99
CA PRO A 493 -0.27 -53.95 -23.93
C PRO A 493 -0.69 -54.51 -22.54
N ARG A 494 -0.88 -53.61 -21.55
CA ARG A 494 -1.99 -53.52 -20.55
C ARG A 494 -1.68 -53.52 -19.04
N PRO A 495 -2.54 -52.83 -18.24
CA PRO A 495 -2.34 -52.45 -16.84
C PRO A 495 -3.09 -53.37 -15.86
N LEU A 496 -2.81 -53.27 -14.56
CA LEU A 496 -3.55 -53.97 -13.50
C LEU A 496 -4.10 -53.03 -12.41
N ARG A 497 -5.34 -53.35 -12.02
CA ARG A 497 -6.22 -52.70 -11.05
C ARG A 497 -5.99 -53.21 -9.61
N ARG A 498 -6.34 -52.34 -8.65
CA ARG A 498 -6.92 -52.50 -7.28
C ARG A 498 -7.18 -53.92 -6.70
N ALA A 499 -6.86 -54.07 -5.40
CA ALA A 499 -7.70 -54.56 -4.27
C ALA A 499 -6.84 -54.45 -2.96
N ALA A 500 -7.20 -53.77 -1.86
CA ALA A 500 -8.24 -53.98 -0.83
C ALA A 500 -8.07 -55.25 0.05
N GLY A 501 -7.81 -55.09 1.37
CA GLY A 501 -8.02 -56.13 2.40
C GLY A 501 -7.08 -56.13 3.63
N ARG A 502 -7.60 -55.71 4.81
CA ARG A 502 -7.07 -55.70 6.21
C ARG A 502 -7.00 -57.13 6.87
N PRO A 503 -6.78 -57.34 8.21
CA PRO A 503 -6.00 -56.68 9.31
C PRO A 503 -5.21 -57.67 10.25
N GLY A 504 -4.45 -57.17 11.25
CA GLY A 504 -4.25 -57.88 12.56
C GLY A 504 -2.87 -57.81 13.29
N ARG A 505 -2.77 -56.91 14.30
CA ARG A 505 -2.13 -56.94 15.67
C ARG A 505 -0.98 -57.95 16.06
N PRO A 506 -0.28 -57.79 17.22
CA PRO A 506 0.07 -56.63 18.07
C PRO A 506 1.56 -56.60 18.59
N ALA A 507 1.88 -55.64 19.47
CA ALA A 507 3.17 -55.32 20.13
C ALA A 507 3.71 -56.35 21.16
N PRO A 508 4.93 -56.13 21.70
CA PRO A 508 5.13 -55.55 23.06
C PRO A 508 6.34 -54.56 23.12
N GLY A 509 6.66 -53.71 24.11
CA GLY A 509 6.19 -53.38 25.46
C GLY A 509 7.38 -52.99 26.38
N VAL A 510 7.57 -51.68 26.67
CA VAL A 510 7.93 -51.00 27.98
C VAL A 510 9.32 -51.31 28.63
N PRO A 511 9.93 -50.52 29.60
CA PRO A 511 9.58 -49.25 30.31
C PRO A 511 10.64 -48.11 30.15
N GLY A 512 10.52 -46.85 30.59
CA GLY A 512 9.71 -46.18 31.62
C GLY A 512 10.59 -45.68 32.79
N ARG A 513 10.89 -44.37 32.89
CA ARG A 513 11.28 -43.68 34.15
C ARG A 513 11.11 -42.16 34.07
N ALA A 514 10.53 -41.60 35.13
CA ALA A 514 10.15 -40.20 35.34
C ALA A 514 11.28 -39.38 36.01
N GLY A 515 11.24 -38.05 35.85
CA GLY A 515 12.05 -37.09 36.61
C GLY A 515 11.56 -35.65 36.38
N THR A 516 11.07 -35.02 37.45
CA THR A 516 10.55 -33.63 37.57
C THR A 516 11.67 -32.57 37.61
N PRO A 517 11.37 -31.27 37.42
CA PRO A 517 12.37 -30.21 37.21
C PRO A 517 12.83 -29.53 38.51
N ARG A 518 14.06 -29.00 38.54
CA ARG A 518 14.58 -28.08 39.57
C ARG A 518 14.96 -26.72 38.96
N PRO A 519 14.82 -25.60 39.70
CA PRO A 519 15.03 -24.24 39.21
C PRO A 519 16.49 -23.76 39.41
N CYS A 520 16.95 -22.87 38.54
CA CYS A 520 18.23 -22.16 38.68
C CYS A 520 17.99 -20.67 39.02
N THR A 521 18.59 -20.22 40.12
CA THR A 521 18.83 -18.81 40.49
C THR A 521 20.34 -18.53 40.44
N PRO A 522 20.78 -17.26 40.30
CA PRO A 522 22.10 -16.86 39.78
C PRO A 522 23.15 -16.66 40.88
N PRO A 523 24.45 -16.55 40.54
CA PRO A 523 25.45 -16.02 41.45
C PRO A 523 25.85 -14.57 41.09
N ALA A 524 25.81 -13.70 42.10
CA ALA A 524 26.70 -12.56 42.29
C ALA A 524 27.47 -12.83 43.60
N PRO A 525 28.66 -12.24 43.83
CA PRO A 525 28.85 -10.79 43.96
C PRO A 525 29.72 -10.17 42.87
#